data_AF-A0A947GPT2-F1
#
_entry.id   AF-A0A947GPT2-F1
#
_cell.length_a   1.000
_cell.length_b   1.000
_cell.length_c   1.000
_cell.angle_alpha   90.00
_cell.angle_beta   90.00
_cell.angle_gamma   90.00
#
_symmetry.space_group_name_H-M   'P 1'
#
loop_
_entity.id
_entity.type
_entity.pdbx_description
1 polymer ?
#
loop_
_entity_poly.entity_id
_entity_poly.type
_entity_poly.pdbx_seq_one_letter_code
_entity_poly.pdbx_strand_id
1 'polypeptide(L)'
;MSAKIADHADLVAATEWSRQFYRALKDWDLARRGRWSTWEEGALMLTLDTSPKGGSCEPVNILAANNLIAFTTRGFEVQLPQPGQSFDAAIAALKDLTRKWFAGEIALAAFFKGDAWKGSTPIDPLRLQEEIAAAFQWIAREAQVDRVEIQTPNRETDQFFGLAVDGKPLARS
;
A
#
# COMPACT_ATOMS: atom_id res chain seq x y z
N MET A 1 -10.90 2.64 15.53
CA MET A 1 -10.30 3.53 14.53
C MET A 1 -10.00 4.84 15.23
N SER A 2 -8.74 5.24 15.28
CA SER A 2 -8.35 6.58 15.77
C SER A 2 -9.05 7.64 14.92
N ALA A 3 -9.52 8.72 15.54
CA ALA A 3 -10.16 9.81 14.81
C ALA A 3 -9.12 10.78 14.22
N LYS A 4 -9.42 11.34 13.04
CA LYS A 4 -8.64 12.46 12.49
C LYS A 4 -8.99 13.72 13.28
N ILE A 5 -7.97 14.45 13.72
CA ILE A 5 -8.14 15.67 14.53
C ILE A 5 -7.72 16.94 13.79
N ALA A 6 -6.90 16.84 12.73
CA ALA A 6 -6.56 17.98 11.88
C ALA A 6 -6.25 17.58 10.42
N ASP A 7 -6.60 18.46 9.47
CA ASP A 7 -6.29 18.33 8.02
C ASP A 7 -4.91 18.89 7.65
N HIS A 8 -3.98 18.90 8.60
CA HIS A 8 -2.59 19.27 8.41
C HIS A 8 -1.71 18.52 9.42
N ALA A 9 -0.38 18.59 9.26
CA ALA A 9 0.56 18.07 10.26
C ALA A 9 0.68 19.03 11.46
N ASP A 10 -0.13 18.81 12.49
CA ASP A 10 0.05 19.42 13.81
C ASP A 10 1.23 18.76 14.54
N LEU A 11 2.40 19.40 14.46
CA LEU A 11 3.63 18.90 15.08
C LEU A 11 3.67 19.10 16.61
N VAL A 12 2.79 19.94 17.17
CA VAL A 12 2.67 20.14 18.62
C VAL A 12 1.94 18.95 19.23
N ALA A 13 0.85 18.50 18.59
CA ALA A 13 0.09 17.32 19.01
C ALA A 13 0.78 15.99 18.66
N ALA A 14 1.69 15.97 17.68
CA ALA A 14 2.36 14.76 17.22
C ALA A 14 3.29 14.15 18.28
N THR A 15 3.41 12.82 18.27
CA THR A 15 4.45 12.11 19.05
C THR A 15 5.85 12.39 18.50
N GLU A 16 6.90 12.08 19.27
CA GLU A 16 8.27 12.24 18.78
C GLU A 16 8.56 11.38 17.55
N TRP A 17 8.06 10.14 17.54
CA TRP A 17 8.16 9.24 16.39
C TRP A 17 7.50 9.84 15.14
N SER A 18 6.27 10.33 15.27
CA SER A 18 5.55 10.97 14.17
C SER A 18 6.27 12.23 13.67
N ARG A 19 6.86 13.03 14.58
CA ARG A 19 7.68 14.19 14.20
C ARG A 19 8.93 13.79 13.43
N GLN A 20 9.62 12.72 13.86
CA GLN A 20 10.80 12.19 13.16
C GLN A 20 10.42 11.73 11.75
N PHE A 21 9.31 10.99 11.62
CA PHE A 21 8.71 10.58 10.34
C PHE A 21 8.41 11.79 9.43
N TYR A 22 7.73 12.81 9.95
CA TYR A 22 7.44 14.03 9.21
C TYR A 22 8.71 14.70 8.69
N ARG A 23 9.74 14.86 9.55
CA ARG A 23 11.02 15.47 9.15
C ARG A 23 11.71 14.67 8.04
N ALA A 24 11.63 13.34 8.07
CA ALA A 24 12.24 12.47 7.08
C ALA A 24 11.54 12.50 5.70
N LEU A 25 10.26 12.88 5.66
CA LEU A 25 9.45 12.86 4.45
C LEU A 25 9.07 14.24 3.91
N LYS A 26 8.96 15.31 4.72
CA LYS A 26 8.39 16.61 4.28
C LYS A 26 9.03 17.19 3.00
N ASP A 27 10.31 16.92 2.77
CA ASP A 27 11.08 17.42 1.62
C ASP A 27 11.18 16.42 0.47
N TRP A 28 10.63 15.22 0.64
CA TRP A 28 10.51 14.24 -0.42
C TRP A 28 9.51 14.74 -1.48
N ASP A 29 9.86 14.59 -2.75
CA ASP A 29 9.13 15.14 -3.90
C ASP A 29 7.66 14.72 -3.95
N LEU A 30 7.36 13.46 -3.62
CA LEU A 30 5.97 12.98 -3.52
C LEU A 30 5.24 13.57 -2.32
N ALA A 31 5.90 13.65 -1.16
CA ALA A 31 5.28 14.19 0.05
C ALA A 31 4.89 15.67 -0.08
N ARG A 32 5.65 16.45 -0.88
CA ARG A 32 5.31 17.86 -1.20
C ARG A 32 4.00 18.02 -1.95
N ARG A 33 3.55 16.98 -2.65
CA ARG A 33 2.27 16.93 -3.37
C ARG A 33 1.18 16.21 -2.59
N GLY A 34 1.57 15.54 -1.51
CA GLY A 34 0.66 14.83 -0.63
C GLY A 34 -0.05 15.75 0.35
N ARG A 35 -1.03 15.18 1.03
CA ARG A 35 -1.73 15.84 2.14
C ARG A 35 -1.32 15.21 3.45
N TRP A 36 -1.01 16.06 4.40
CA TRP A 36 -0.74 15.65 5.77
C TRP A 36 -2.01 15.77 6.61
N SER A 37 -2.19 14.87 7.57
CA SER A 37 -3.23 14.97 8.59
C SER A 37 -2.72 14.46 9.93
N THR A 38 -3.24 15.03 11.01
CA THR A 38 -3.01 14.57 12.38
C THR A 38 -4.20 13.78 12.86
N TRP A 39 -3.91 12.69 13.55
CA TRP A 39 -4.87 11.76 14.13
C TRP A 39 -4.68 11.69 15.64
N GLU A 40 -5.65 11.11 16.34
CA GLU A 40 -5.57 10.84 17.77
C GLU A 40 -4.25 10.14 18.16
N GLU A 41 -3.89 10.28 19.43
CA GLU A 41 -2.63 9.77 19.98
C GLU A 41 -1.36 10.37 19.33
N GLY A 42 -1.50 11.48 18.60
CA GLY A 42 -0.38 12.19 17.98
C GLY A 42 0.19 11.48 16.76
N ALA A 43 -0.60 10.63 16.11
CA ALA A 43 -0.24 9.99 14.85
C ALA A 43 -0.29 10.99 13.68
N LEU A 44 0.60 10.79 12.71
CA LEU A 44 0.62 11.58 11.47
C LEU A 44 0.42 10.67 10.27
N MET A 45 -0.43 11.10 9.33
CA MET A 45 -0.67 10.40 8.08
C MET A 45 -0.35 11.30 6.89
N LEU A 46 0.42 10.76 5.95
CA LEU A 46 0.63 11.33 4.62
C LEU A 46 -0.23 10.56 3.62
N THR A 47 -1.15 11.25 2.94
CA THR A 47 -1.93 10.71 1.83
C THR A 47 -1.39 11.21 0.51
N LEU A 48 -1.09 10.28 -0.41
CA LEU A 48 -0.66 10.53 -1.78
C LEU A 48 -1.74 10.01 -2.73
N ASP A 49 -2.54 10.90 -3.30
CA ASP A 49 -3.61 10.57 -4.27
C ASP A 49 -3.39 11.21 -5.65
N THR A 50 -2.20 11.78 -5.85
CA THR A 50 -1.73 12.30 -7.12
C THR A 50 -0.44 11.59 -7.48
N SER A 51 -0.41 10.99 -8.66
CA SER A 51 0.77 10.30 -9.20
C SER A 51 1.96 11.26 -9.37
N PRO A 52 3.20 10.75 -9.51
CA PRO A 52 4.37 11.57 -9.82
C PRO A 52 4.24 12.39 -11.11
N LYS A 53 3.35 11.97 -12.02
CA LYS A 53 3.04 12.67 -13.29
C LYS A 53 1.90 13.69 -13.16
N GLY A 54 1.28 13.83 -11.98
CA GLY A 54 0.23 14.82 -11.71
C GLY A 54 -1.21 14.32 -11.94
N GLY A 55 -1.41 13.12 -12.47
CA GLY A 55 -2.75 12.53 -12.63
C GLY A 55 -3.27 11.94 -11.32
N SER A 56 -4.60 11.92 -11.14
CA SER A 56 -5.26 11.22 -10.04
C SER A 56 -4.86 9.75 -10.00
N CYS A 57 -4.71 9.19 -8.81
CA CYS A 57 -4.40 7.78 -8.62
C CYS A 57 -5.08 7.22 -7.37
N GLU A 58 -5.06 5.91 -7.23
CA GLU A 58 -5.47 5.24 -6.00
C GLU A 58 -4.58 5.70 -4.83
N PRO A 59 -5.18 6.16 -3.71
CA PRO A 59 -4.41 6.74 -2.63
C PRO A 59 -3.43 5.74 -2.01
N VAL A 60 -2.23 6.22 -1.74
CA VAL A 60 -1.29 5.62 -0.79
C VAL A 60 -1.40 6.41 0.52
N ASN A 61 -1.74 5.75 1.62
CA ASN A 61 -1.70 6.35 2.95
C ASN A 61 -0.50 5.79 3.71
N ILE A 62 0.32 6.69 4.23
CA ILE A 62 1.49 6.36 5.04
C ILE A 62 1.27 6.93 6.44
N LEU A 63 0.98 6.05 7.39
CA LEU A 63 0.70 6.40 8.77
C LEU A 63 1.93 6.17 9.64
N ALA A 64 2.27 7.10 10.52
CA ALA A 64 3.23 6.90 11.60
C ALA A 64 2.53 7.02 12.96
N ALA A 65 2.60 5.96 13.75
CA ALA A 65 2.01 5.86 15.08
C ALA A 65 2.73 4.78 15.90
N ASN A 66 2.87 4.95 17.22
CA ASN A 66 3.34 3.88 18.13
C ASN A 66 4.64 3.16 17.69
N ASN A 67 5.65 3.91 17.21
CA ASN A 67 6.91 3.38 16.66
C ASN A 67 6.76 2.51 15.39
N LEU A 68 5.62 2.59 14.73
CA LEU A 68 5.28 1.93 13.48
C LEU A 68 5.14 2.97 12.36
N ILE A 69 5.43 2.55 11.15
CA ILE A 69 5.08 3.20 9.89
C ILE A 69 4.29 2.16 9.08
N ALA A 70 3.05 2.46 8.73
CA ALA A 70 2.23 1.62 7.87
C ALA A 70 2.08 2.27 6.49
N PHE A 71 2.51 1.56 5.44
CA PHE A 71 2.15 1.86 4.06
C PHE A 71 0.86 1.11 3.74
N THR A 72 -0.18 1.82 3.30
CA THR A 72 -1.46 1.22 2.92
C THR A 72 -1.93 1.76 1.59
N THR A 73 -2.44 0.88 0.74
CA THR A 73 -3.15 1.26 -0.48
C THR A 73 -4.14 0.15 -0.81
N ARG A 74 -5.37 0.53 -1.17
CA ARG A 74 -6.47 -0.41 -1.43
C ARG A 74 -6.66 -1.40 -0.27
N GLY A 75 -6.42 -2.70 -0.50
CA GLY A 75 -6.48 -3.76 0.51
C GLY A 75 -5.10 -4.26 0.98
N PHE A 76 -4.02 -3.57 0.61
CA PHE A 76 -2.66 -3.97 0.96
C PHE A 76 -2.07 -3.07 2.04
N GLU A 77 -1.37 -3.70 3.00
CA GLU A 77 -0.64 -3.03 4.07
C GLU A 77 0.76 -3.63 4.24
N VAL A 78 1.75 -2.77 4.46
CA VAL A 78 3.08 -3.15 4.94
C VAL A 78 3.41 -2.33 6.17
N GLN A 79 3.85 -3.02 7.22
CA GLN A 79 4.32 -2.41 8.44
C GLN A 79 5.85 -2.34 8.46
N LEU A 80 6.38 -1.20 8.90
CA LEU A 80 7.79 -0.89 9.05
C LEU A 80 8.00 -0.22 10.43
N PRO A 81 9.20 -0.27 11.02
CA PRO A 81 10.32 -1.13 10.64
C PRO A 81 10.00 -2.62 10.82
N GLN A 82 10.59 -3.45 9.97
CA GLN A 82 10.66 -4.91 10.19
C GLN A 82 11.57 -5.23 11.39
N PRO A 83 11.45 -6.43 12.01
CA PRO A 83 12.33 -6.82 13.11
C PRO A 83 13.82 -6.63 12.78
N GLY A 84 14.52 -5.81 13.56
CA GLY A 84 15.94 -5.48 13.37
C GLY A 84 16.22 -4.37 12.35
N GLN A 85 15.21 -3.80 11.71
CA GLN A 85 15.37 -2.70 10.75
C GLN A 85 15.47 -1.34 11.49
N SER A 86 16.43 -0.51 11.09
CA SER A 86 16.54 0.87 11.61
C SER A 86 15.47 1.79 11.03
N PHE A 87 15.22 2.92 11.69
CA PHE A 87 14.31 3.96 11.18
C PHE A 87 14.70 4.43 9.77
N ASP A 88 15.98 4.73 9.53
CA ASP A 88 16.43 5.21 8.21
C ASP A 88 16.25 4.15 7.13
N ALA A 89 16.51 2.87 7.45
CA ALA A 89 16.27 1.76 6.53
C ALA A 89 14.77 1.57 6.25
N ALA A 90 13.91 1.78 7.26
CA ALA A 90 12.45 1.76 7.09
C ALA A 90 11.97 2.90 6.19
N ILE A 91 12.47 4.13 6.38
CA ILE A 91 12.15 5.27 5.50
C ILE A 91 12.63 5.02 4.07
N ALA A 92 13.82 4.46 3.88
CA ALA A 92 14.33 4.10 2.56
C ALA A 92 13.45 3.04 1.88
N ALA A 93 13.09 1.97 2.59
CA ALA A 93 12.22 0.91 2.09
C ALA A 93 10.81 1.44 1.73
N LEU A 94 10.25 2.31 2.57
CA LEU A 94 8.98 2.99 2.32
C LEU A 94 9.01 3.80 1.02
N LYS A 95 10.05 4.65 0.85
CA LYS A 95 10.21 5.49 -0.34
C LYS A 95 10.38 4.64 -1.59
N ASP A 96 11.16 3.56 -1.51
CA ASP A 96 11.35 2.62 -2.61
C ASP A 96 10.06 1.91 -3.01
N LEU A 97 9.32 1.38 -2.03
CA LEU A 97 8.02 0.72 -2.24
C LEU A 97 7.02 1.67 -2.92
N THR A 98 6.92 2.90 -2.40
CA THR A 98 6.01 3.91 -2.96
C THR A 98 6.38 4.30 -4.38
N ARG A 99 7.67 4.44 -4.67
CA ARG A 99 8.18 4.73 -6.01
C ARG A 99 7.86 3.59 -6.98
N LYS A 100 8.16 2.35 -6.58
CA LYS A 100 7.87 1.15 -7.39
C LYS A 100 6.40 1.02 -7.71
N TRP A 101 5.53 1.27 -6.72
CA TRP A 101 4.08 1.31 -6.93
C TRP A 101 3.70 2.30 -8.02
N PHE A 102 4.04 3.58 -7.85
CA PHE A 102 3.68 4.61 -8.83
C PHE A 102 4.36 4.45 -10.20
N ALA A 103 5.51 3.80 -10.26
CA ALA A 103 6.19 3.47 -11.51
C ALA A 103 5.56 2.26 -12.24
N GLY A 104 4.68 1.50 -11.58
CA GLY A 104 4.16 0.24 -12.10
C GLY A 104 5.20 -0.88 -12.12
N GLU A 105 6.30 -0.75 -11.37
CA GLU A 105 7.29 -1.81 -11.16
C GLU A 105 6.72 -2.92 -10.25
N ILE A 106 5.68 -2.61 -9.49
CA ILE A 106 4.86 -3.58 -8.76
C ILE A 106 3.38 -3.33 -9.04
N ALA A 107 2.60 -4.40 -9.06
CA ALA A 107 1.14 -4.38 -8.96
C ALA A 107 0.72 -5.14 -7.70
N LEU A 108 -0.56 -5.08 -7.32
CA LEU A 108 -1.11 -5.89 -6.24
C LEU A 108 -1.99 -6.99 -6.83
N ALA A 109 -1.76 -8.24 -6.45
CA ALA A 109 -2.73 -9.31 -6.62
C ALA A 109 -3.66 -9.33 -5.41
N ALA A 110 -4.93 -8.97 -5.60
CA ALA A 110 -5.97 -9.00 -4.58
C ALA A 110 -6.92 -10.18 -4.84
N PHE A 111 -7.12 -11.04 -3.83
CA PHE A 111 -7.88 -12.28 -3.95
C PHE A 111 -9.24 -12.16 -3.26
N PHE A 112 -10.26 -12.73 -3.90
CA PHE A 112 -11.65 -12.63 -3.46
C PHE A 112 -12.37 -13.98 -3.50
N LYS A 113 -13.40 -14.09 -2.66
CA LYS A 113 -14.45 -15.13 -2.74
C LYS A 113 -15.79 -14.44 -2.93
N GLY A 114 -16.34 -14.48 -4.14
CA GLY A 114 -17.41 -13.55 -4.51
C GLY A 114 -16.90 -12.10 -4.38
N ASP A 115 -17.56 -11.29 -3.56
CA ASP A 115 -17.13 -9.91 -3.28
C ASP A 115 -16.34 -9.75 -1.97
N ALA A 116 -16.13 -10.85 -1.23
CA ALA A 116 -15.37 -10.80 0.01
C ALA A 116 -13.86 -10.84 -0.28
N TRP A 117 -13.15 -9.75 0.02
CA TRP A 117 -11.69 -9.70 0.00
C TRP A 117 -11.08 -10.69 1.00
N LYS A 118 -10.03 -11.40 0.58
CA LYS A 118 -9.32 -12.43 1.36
C LYS A 118 -7.86 -12.12 1.62
N GLY A 119 -7.22 -11.36 0.75
CA GLY A 119 -5.81 -11.01 0.91
C GLY A 119 -5.27 -10.27 -0.30
N SER A 120 -4.17 -9.57 -0.11
CA SER A 120 -3.45 -8.88 -1.18
C SER A 120 -1.95 -9.04 -1.00
N THR A 121 -1.23 -9.20 -2.11
CA THR A 121 0.24 -9.28 -2.12
C THR A 121 0.80 -8.50 -3.30
N PRO A 122 1.98 -7.85 -3.16
CA PRO A 122 2.66 -7.25 -4.29
C PRO A 122 3.19 -8.34 -5.22
N ILE A 123 3.17 -8.05 -6.52
CA ILE A 123 3.66 -8.92 -7.58
C ILE A 123 4.44 -8.12 -8.62
N ASP A 124 5.37 -8.77 -9.31
CA ASP A 124 6.01 -8.23 -10.51
C ASP A 124 5.08 -8.39 -11.73
N PRO A 125 4.58 -7.30 -12.33
CA PRO A 125 3.70 -7.38 -13.49
C PRO A 125 4.36 -7.98 -14.74
N LEU A 126 5.70 -8.02 -14.83
CA LEU A 126 6.43 -8.69 -15.90
C LEU A 126 6.40 -10.23 -15.78
N ARG A 127 6.09 -10.74 -14.59
CA ARG A 127 6.02 -12.19 -14.28
C ARG A 127 4.63 -12.61 -13.81
N LEU A 128 3.61 -11.92 -14.32
CA LEU A 128 2.22 -11.97 -13.83
C LEU A 128 1.70 -13.40 -13.56
N GLN A 129 1.86 -14.31 -14.52
CA GLN A 129 1.33 -15.68 -14.37
C GLN A 129 2.03 -16.47 -13.25
N GLU A 130 3.36 -16.34 -13.16
CA GLU A 130 4.16 -17.04 -12.15
C GLU A 130 3.87 -16.48 -10.75
N GLU A 131 3.80 -15.16 -10.63
CA GLU A 131 3.52 -14.45 -9.37
C GLU A 131 2.09 -14.72 -8.88
N ILE A 132 1.08 -14.69 -9.76
CA ILE A 132 -0.30 -15.05 -9.41
C ILE A 132 -0.36 -16.50 -8.94
N ALA A 133 0.29 -17.43 -9.64
CA ALA A 133 0.27 -18.83 -9.25
C ALA A 133 0.92 -19.05 -7.88
N ALA A 134 2.06 -18.41 -7.62
CA ALA A 134 2.72 -18.47 -6.32
C ALA A 134 1.85 -17.87 -5.19
N ALA A 135 1.28 -16.69 -5.43
CA ALA A 135 0.38 -16.02 -4.49
C ALA A 135 -0.90 -16.82 -4.23
N PHE A 136 -1.45 -17.47 -5.26
CA PHE A 136 -2.59 -18.36 -5.12
C PHE A 136 -2.27 -19.55 -4.20
N GLN A 137 -1.10 -20.18 -4.38
CA GLN A 137 -0.68 -21.30 -3.53
C GLN A 137 -0.51 -20.91 -2.05
N TRP A 138 -0.19 -19.64 -1.79
CA TRP A 138 -0.20 -19.10 -0.44
C TRP A 138 -1.63 -18.91 0.07
N ILE A 139 -2.46 -18.12 -0.62
CA ILE A 139 -3.80 -17.75 -0.12
C ILE A 139 -4.74 -18.95 -0.04
N ALA A 140 -4.62 -19.94 -0.92
CA ALA A 140 -5.44 -21.15 -0.94
C ALA A 140 -5.28 -22.02 0.31
N ARG A 141 -4.18 -21.85 1.07
CA ARG A 141 -3.97 -22.51 2.36
C ARG A 141 -4.79 -21.89 3.48
N GLU A 142 -5.16 -20.62 3.33
CA GLU A 142 -5.82 -19.81 4.36
C GLU A 142 -7.30 -19.57 4.03
N ALA A 143 -7.66 -19.46 2.75
CA ALA A 143 -9.01 -19.18 2.31
C ALA A 143 -9.32 -19.76 0.92
N GLN A 144 -10.60 -20.10 0.69
CA GLN A 144 -11.10 -20.32 -0.66
C GLN A 144 -11.20 -18.99 -1.40
N VAL A 145 -10.76 -18.96 -2.66
CA VAL A 145 -10.82 -17.79 -3.55
C VAL A 145 -11.27 -18.23 -4.94
N ASP A 146 -12.01 -17.39 -5.66
CA ASP A 146 -12.50 -17.65 -7.02
C ASP A 146 -12.19 -16.53 -8.02
N ARG A 147 -11.65 -15.40 -7.54
CA ARG A 147 -11.27 -14.25 -8.36
C ARG A 147 -9.95 -13.64 -7.87
N VAL A 148 -9.11 -13.22 -8.81
CA VAL A 148 -7.97 -12.34 -8.54
C VAL A 148 -8.11 -11.04 -9.35
N GLU A 149 -7.82 -9.93 -8.69
CA GLU A 149 -7.76 -8.60 -9.28
C GLU A 149 -6.31 -8.13 -9.25
N ILE A 150 -5.79 -7.72 -10.41
CA ILE A 150 -4.47 -7.12 -10.53
C ILE A 150 -4.67 -5.61 -10.49
N GLN A 151 -4.33 -5.06 -9.34
CA GLN A 151 -4.58 -3.68 -8.98
C GLN A 151 -3.32 -2.85 -9.19
N THR A 152 -3.48 -1.70 -9.84
CA THR A 152 -2.40 -0.78 -10.20
C THR A 152 -2.63 0.60 -9.58
N PRO A 153 -1.71 1.58 -9.72
CA PRO A 153 -1.97 2.94 -9.24
C PRO A 153 -3.18 3.61 -9.91
N ASN A 154 -3.60 3.15 -11.09
CA ASN A 154 -4.79 3.65 -11.78
C ASN A 154 -5.85 2.55 -11.89
N ARG A 155 -7.02 2.78 -11.30
CA ARG A 155 -8.13 1.82 -11.33
C ARG A 155 -8.58 1.43 -12.73
N GLU A 156 -8.46 2.34 -13.70
CA GLU A 156 -8.83 2.08 -15.09
C GLU A 156 -7.94 1.02 -15.76
N THR A 157 -6.74 0.78 -15.22
CA THR A 157 -5.78 -0.20 -15.73
C THR A 157 -5.78 -1.51 -14.95
N ASP A 158 -6.71 -1.68 -14.01
CA ASP A 158 -6.87 -2.93 -13.28
C ASP A 158 -7.33 -4.07 -14.19
N GLN A 159 -6.95 -5.29 -13.83
CA GLN A 159 -7.30 -6.49 -14.59
C GLN A 159 -7.98 -7.51 -13.68
N PHE A 160 -8.96 -8.22 -14.21
CA PHE A 160 -9.79 -9.15 -13.46
C PHE A 160 -9.69 -10.53 -14.08
N PHE A 161 -9.48 -11.54 -13.23
CA PHE A 161 -9.39 -12.93 -13.66
C PHE A 161 -10.23 -13.81 -12.73
N GLY A 162 -11.05 -14.67 -13.32
CA GLY A 162 -11.56 -15.84 -12.61
C GLY A 162 -10.41 -16.81 -12.33
N LEU A 163 -10.50 -17.56 -11.24
CA LEU A 163 -9.52 -18.59 -10.91
C LEU A 163 -10.12 -19.98 -11.14
N ALA A 164 -9.39 -20.82 -11.87
CA ALA A 164 -9.69 -22.25 -11.94
C ALA A 164 -9.46 -22.92 -10.58
N VAL A 165 -9.94 -24.16 -10.41
CA VAL A 165 -9.76 -24.94 -9.17
C VAL A 165 -8.27 -25.18 -8.86
N ASP A 166 -7.41 -25.20 -9.87
CA ASP A 166 -5.95 -25.32 -9.74
C ASP A 166 -5.23 -23.97 -9.56
N GLY A 167 -5.97 -22.87 -9.44
CA GLY A 167 -5.43 -21.52 -9.22
C GLY A 167 -4.94 -20.79 -10.46
N LYS A 168 -5.07 -21.39 -11.65
CA LYS A 168 -4.69 -20.69 -12.87
C LYS A 168 -5.71 -19.60 -13.20
N PRO A 169 -5.25 -18.39 -13.56
CA PRO A 169 -6.13 -17.36 -14.06
C PRO A 169 -6.79 -17.84 -15.35
N LEU A 170 -8.12 -17.83 -15.37
CA LEU A 170 -8.92 -18.03 -16.57
C LEU A 170 -8.76 -16.81 -17.47
N ALA A 171 -8.93 -16.99 -18.79
CA ALA A 171 -8.83 -15.88 -19.75
C ALA A 171 -9.70 -14.68 -19.30
N ARG A 172 -9.22 -13.46 -19.58
CA ARG A 172 -9.89 -12.20 -19.18
C ARG A 172 -11.37 -12.26 -19.56
N SER A 173 -12.23 -11.99 -18.58
CA SER A 173 -13.65 -11.66 -18.79
C SER A 173 -13.79 -10.22 -19.25
#